data_AF-A0A0P7PKY6-F1
#
_entry.id   AF-A0A0P7PKY6-F1
#
_cell.length_a   1.000
_cell.length_b   1.000
_cell.length_c   1.000
_cell.angle_alpha   90.00
_cell.angle_beta   90.00
_cell.angle_gamma   90.00
#
_symmetry.space_group_name_H-M   'P 1'
#
loop_
_entity.id
_entity.type
_entity.pdbx_description
1 polymer ?
#
loop_
_entity_poly.entity_id
_entity_poly.type
_entity_poly.pdbx_seq_one_letter_code
_entity_poly.pdbx_strand_id
1 'polypeptide(L)'
;MNNGTTHKRFRSLTAEMVMAFYQIITPGSISKKNPLNPFPAGEIQLRNFLICRLLLNYGLRVSELLLLECHSIKPNLRGDQFSLIVTTVDDDVSDQRKRLPSLKNVYANRVLALDKLDFHFLNIYIHKIRPQASHSFLFTSTQRLHPPLSYHAVYDIFTRIDDIMSVQYPEYKKDEYYDAIESISPHITRHTWAYLTLQRIYRDKLQKIKANSHLAAIDFSIVGLMDEAKDELRLLGGWSHNSHMPDLYAKRFLSQQANTANLQRIVIDNEALKSTFSHVCDEWSAYESNQ
;
A
#
# COMPACT_ATOMS: atom_id res chain seq x y z
N MET A 1 -1.60 -9.81 35.34
CA MET A 1 -1.08 -8.67 34.57
C MET A 1 -0.14 -9.24 33.51
N ASN A 2 -0.65 -9.51 32.31
CA ASN A 2 0.17 -9.96 31.19
C ASN A 2 0.89 -8.75 30.61
N ASN A 3 2.16 -8.56 30.96
CA ASN A 3 3.06 -7.71 30.19
C ASN A 3 3.36 -8.41 28.88
N GLY A 4 2.40 -8.35 27.95
CA GLY A 4 2.56 -8.80 26.59
C GLY A 4 3.57 -7.91 25.90
N THR A 5 4.83 -8.35 25.86
CA THR A 5 5.85 -7.82 24.97
C THR A 5 5.36 -8.07 23.55
N THR A 6 4.57 -7.15 23.01
CA THR A 6 4.12 -7.20 21.63
C THR A 6 5.37 -7.08 20.76
N HIS A 7 5.83 -8.20 20.20
CA HIS A 7 6.86 -8.19 19.18
C HIS A 7 6.41 -7.22 18.10
N LYS A 8 7.10 -6.08 17.96
CA LYS A 8 6.77 -5.03 16.98
C LYS A 8 7.09 -5.56 15.58
N ARG A 9 6.19 -6.39 15.02
CA ARG A 9 6.28 -6.83 13.62
C ARG A 9 6.01 -5.65 12.69
N PHE A 10 6.67 -5.66 11.54
CA PHE A 10 6.41 -4.65 10.51
C PHE A 10 5.03 -4.89 9.90
N ARG A 11 4.12 -3.94 10.11
CA ARG A 11 2.71 -4.03 9.72
C ARG A 11 2.49 -3.66 8.25
N SER A 12 3.09 -4.40 7.31
CA SER A 12 2.84 -4.22 5.87
C SER A 12 2.89 -5.53 5.10
N LEU A 13 2.18 -5.60 3.98
CA LEU A 13 2.16 -6.74 3.08
C LEU A 13 3.53 -6.94 2.40
N THR A 14 3.90 -8.19 2.13
CA THR A 14 4.97 -8.56 1.17
C THR A 14 4.48 -8.43 -0.27
N ALA A 15 5.35 -8.65 -1.26
CA ALA A 15 4.95 -8.60 -2.67
C ALA A 15 3.93 -9.70 -3.01
N GLU A 16 4.14 -10.90 -2.48
CA GLU A 16 3.28 -12.07 -2.64
C GLU A 16 1.90 -11.81 -2.03
N MET A 17 1.87 -11.24 -0.82
CA MET A 17 0.63 -10.85 -0.15
C MET A 17 -0.12 -9.75 -0.91
N VAL A 18 0.58 -8.80 -1.53
CA VAL A 18 -0.05 -7.80 -2.41
C VAL A 18 -0.68 -8.46 -3.64
N MET A 19 0.00 -9.43 -4.25
CA MET A 19 -0.55 -10.18 -5.38
C MET A 19 -1.79 -10.98 -4.99
N ALA A 20 -1.74 -11.70 -3.87
CA ALA A 20 -2.89 -12.41 -3.30
C ALA A 20 -4.06 -11.46 -3.01
N PHE A 21 -3.77 -10.30 -2.40
CA PHE A 21 -4.78 -9.27 -2.17
C PHE A 21 -5.46 -8.84 -3.47
N TYR A 22 -4.70 -8.56 -4.54
CA TYR A 22 -5.26 -8.24 -5.85
C TYR A 22 -6.06 -9.37 -6.49
N GLN A 23 -5.62 -10.62 -6.33
CA GLN A 23 -6.39 -11.79 -6.79
C GLN A 23 -7.77 -11.86 -6.11
N ILE A 24 -7.84 -11.57 -4.82
CA ILE A 24 -9.11 -11.54 -4.06
C ILE A 24 -10.00 -10.39 -4.52
N ILE A 25 -9.48 -9.16 -4.60
CA ILE A 25 -10.34 -7.97 -4.82
C ILE A 25 -10.70 -7.73 -6.29
N THR A 26 -10.04 -8.40 -7.25
CA THR A 26 -10.31 -8.18 -8.68
C THR A 26 -11.79 -8.46 -9.00
N PRO A 27 -12.50 -7.53 -9.65
CA PRO A 27 -13.89 -7.78 -10.03
C PRO A 27 -14.01 -8.95 -11.00
N GLY A 28 -15.00 -9.80 -10.80
CA GLY A 28 -15.44 -10.76 -11.80
C GLY A 28 -16.13 -10.06 -12.97
N SER A 29 -16.21 -10.78 -14.08
CA SER A 29 -16.95 -10.37 -15.27
C SER A 29 -17.97 -11.44 -15.67
N ILE A 30 -18.71 -11.19 -16.75
CA ILE A 30 -19.60 -12.20 -17.33
C ILE A 30 -18.79 -13.39 -17.88
N SER A 31 -17.65 -13.13 -18.55
CA SER A 31 -16.81 -14.16 -19.17
C SER A 31 -15.85 -14.84 -18.20
N LYS A 32 -15.47 -14.17 -17.10
CA LYS A 32 -14.52 -14.70 -16.10
C LYS A 32 -14.97 -14.32 -14.70
N LYS A 33 -15.55 -15.28 -13.97
CA LYS A 33 -15.90 -15.12 -12.56
C LYS A 33 -14.63 -15.10 -11.69
N ASN A 34 -14.70 -14.37 -10.57
CA ASN A 34 -13.69 -14.44 -9.53
C ASN A 34 -14.30 -15.08 -8.27
N PRO A 35 -14.06 -16.38 -8.01
CA PRO A 35 -14.63 -17.05 -6.84
C PRO A 35 -14.03 -16.59 -5.52
N LEU A 36 -12.86 -15.92 -5.53
CA LEU A 36 -12.23 -15.40 -4.32
C LEU A 36 -12.86 -14.07 -3.86
N ASN A 37 -13.52 -13.34 -4.77
CA ASN A 37 -14.05 -12.03 -4.43
C ASN A 37 -15.30 -12.18 -3.54
N PRO A 38 -15.29 -11.70 -2.28
CA PRO A 38 -16.37 -11.97 -1.32
C PRO A 38 -17.62 -11.10 -1.54
N PHE A 39 -17.65 -10.25 -2.57
CA PHE A 39 -18.74 -9.31 -2.81
C PHE A 39 -19.70 -9.82 -3.89
N PRO A 40 -21.02 -9.67 -3.70
CA PRO A 40 -22.00 -10.45 -4.47
C PRO A 40 -22.27 -9.93 -5.89
N ALA A 41 -21.98 -8.66 -6.18
CA ALA A 41 -22.39 -8.01 -7.43
C ALA A 41 -21.24 -7.20 -8.05
N GLY A 42 -21.21 -7.14 -9.39
CA GLY A 42 -20.09 -6.56 -10.15
C GLY A 42 -19.85 -5.08 -9.86
N GLU A 43 -20.92 -4.30 -9.68
CA GLU A 43 -20.87 -2.90 -9.29
C GLU A 43 -20.28 -2.70 -7.87
N ILE A 44 -20.60 -3.60 -6.94
CA ILE A 44 -20.06 -3.59 -5.58
C ILE A 44 -18.58 -4.02 -5.61
N GLN A 45 -18.26 -5.05 -6.40
CA GLN A 45 -16.89 -5.52 -6.59
C GLN A 45 -16.00 -4.42 -7.16
N LEU A 46 -16.42 -3.71 -8.22
CA LEU A 46 -15.65 -2.62 -8.80
C LEU A 46 -15.50 -1.44 -7.82
N ARG A 47 -16.57 -1.06 -7.11
CA ARG A 47 -16.49 -0.02 -6.07
C ARG A 47 -15.43 -0.39 -5.03
N ASN A 48 -15.47 -1.61 -4.51
CA ASN A 48 -14.55 -2.07 -3.46
C ASN A 48 -13.12 -2.24 -3.98
N PHE A 49 -12.95 -2.67 -5.24
CA PHE A 49 -11.66 -2.71 -5.92
C PHE A 49 -11.04 -1.31 -5.99
N LEU A 50 -11.80 -0.30 -6.41
CA LEU A 50 -11.34 1.09 -6.48
C LEU A 50 -10.97 1.65 -5.10
N ILE A 51 -11.79 1.39 -4.08
CA ILE A 51 -11.47 1.74 -2.68
C ILE A 51 -10.11 1.16 -2.27
N CYS A 52 -9.91 -0.14 -2.52
CA CYS A 52 -8.68 -0.82 -2.16
C CYS A 52 -7.47 -0.28 -2.94
N ARG A 53 -7.63 0.00 -4.24
CA ARG A 53 -6.58 0.60 -5.07
C ARG A 53 -6.18 1.99 -4.59
N LEU A 54 -7.15 2.84 -4.24
CA LEU A 54 -6.89 4.17 -3.71
C LEU A 54 -6.13 4.12 -2.37
N LEU A 55 -6.50 3.21 -1.48
CA LEU A 55 -5.81 3.04 -0.20
C LEU A 55 -4.40 2.45 -0.37
N LEU A 56 -4.23 1.44 -1.23
CA LEU A 56 -2.97 0.69 -1.39
C LEU A 56 -1.94 1.35 -2.32
N ASN A 57 -2.37 2.01 -3.40
CA ASN A 57 -1.45 2.58 -4.40
C ASN A 57 -1.23 4.09 -4.23
N TYR A 58 -2.20 4.79 -3.64
CA TYR A 58 -2.14 6.25 -3.45
C TYR A 58 -2.05 6.63 -1.96
N GLY A 59 -1.99 5.62 -1.09
CA GLY A 59 -1.68 5.80 0.33
C GLY A 59 -2.72 6.58 1.11
N LEU A 60 -3.98 6.66 0.65
CA LEU A 60 -4.99 7.46 1.34
C LEU A 60 -5.23 6.95 2.78
N ARG A 61 -5.54 7.88 3.69
CA ARG A 61 -6.20 7.52 4.95
C ARG A 61 -7.67 7.20 4.65
N VAL A 62 -8.32 6.38 5.48
CA VAL A 62 -9.76 6.11 5.33
C VAL A 62 -10.57 7.41 5.36
N SER A 63 -10.21 8.35 6.23
CA SER A 63 -10.89 9.66 6.29
C SER A 63 -10.76 10.47 5.00
N GLU A 64 -9.58 10.42 4.35
CA GLU A 64 -9.33 11.08 3.06
C GLU A 64 -10.14 10.43 1.94
N LEU A 65 -10.17 9.09 1.88
CA LEU A 65 -11.00 8.34 0.93
C LEU A 65 -12.48 8.73 1.04
N LEU A 66 -12.96 8.88 2.27
CA LEU A 66 -14.36 9.19 2.57
C LEU A 66 -14.75 10.66 2.31
N LEU A 67 -13.76 11.54 2.11
CA LEU A 67 -13.96 12.94 1.72
C LEU A 67 -13.97 13.13 0.19
N LEU A 68 -13.53 12.13 -0.58
CA LEU A 68 -13.49 12.25 -2.03
C LEU A 68 -14.90 12.45 -2.60
N GLU A 69 -15.00 13.36 -3.55
CA GLU A 69 -16.19 13.63 -4.34
C GLU A 69 -15.95 13.23 -5.80
N CYS A 70 -17.00 13.12 -6.60
CA CYS A 70 -16.87 12.81 -8.04
C CYS A 70 -15.94 13.79 -8.75
N HIS A 71 -15.93 15.06 -8.34
CA HIS A 71 -15.05 16.08 -8.90
C HIS A 71 -13.62 16.04 -8.36
N SER A 72 -13.30 15.22 -7.35
CA SER A 72 -11.90 15.03 -6.90
C SER A 72 -11.02 14.40 -7.98
N ILE A 73 -11.61 13.77 -9.00
CA ILE A 73 -10.91 13.10 -10.10
C ILE A 73 -10.94 14.01 -11.33
N LYS A 74 -9.78 14.56 -11.72
CA LYS A 74 -9.72 15.53 -12.84
C LYS A 74 -8.53 15.25 -13.77
N PRO A 75 -8.69 15.41 -15.10
CA PRO A 75 -7.55 15.58 -15.99
C PRO A 75 -6.95 16.98 -15.85
N ASN A 76 -5.71 17.16 -16.31
CA ASN A 76 -5.17 18.49 -16.57
C ASN A 76 -5.79 19.10 -17.85
N LEU A 77 -5.48 20.37 -18.14
CA LEU A 77 -6.05 21.09 -19.30
C LEU A 77 -5.76 20.42 -20.66
N ARG A 78 -4.66 19.67 -20.77
CA ARG A 78 -4.28 18.95 -22.00
C ARG A 78 -4.92 17.57 -22.11
N GLY A 79 -5.50 17.05 -21.03
CA GLY A 79 -6.07 15.69 -20.99
C GLY A 79 -5.04 14.55 -20.96
N ASP A 80 -3.76 14.84 -20.72
CA ASP A 80 -2.67 13.86 -20.75
C ASP A 80 -2.15 13.45 -19.36
N GLN A 81 -2.51 14.21 -18.32
CA GLN A 81 -2.22 13.88 -16.92
C GLN A 81 -3.51 13.87 -16.12
N PHE A 82 -3.55 12.99 -15.12
CA PHE A 82 -4.74 12.75 -14.30
C PHE A 82 -4.41 12.96 -12.83
N SER A 83 -5.35 13.49 -12.07
CA SER A 83 -5.13 13.89 -10.70
C SER A 83 -6.28 13.49 -9.79
N LEU A 84 -5.90 13.14 -8.57
CA LEU A 84 -6.77 12.92 -7.42
C LEU A 84 -6.54 14.05 -6.43
N ILE A 85 -7.56 14.88 -6.24
CA ILE A 85 -7.53 16.01 -5.32
C ILE A 85 -8.02 15.54 -3.96
N VAL A 86 -7.13 15.54 -2.97
CA VAL A 86 -7.46 15.22 -1.58
C VAL A 86 -7.59 16.53 -0.81
N THR A 87 -8.81 16.86 -0.40
CA THR A 87 -9.15 18.10 0.30
C THR A 87 -10.34 17.87 1.24
N THR A 88 -10.66 18.86 2.08
CA THR A 88 -11.96 18.93 2.77
C THR A 88 -13.08 19.17 1.77
N VAL A 89 -14.30 18.77 2.14
CA VAL A 89 -15.52 19.15 1.40
C VAL A 89 -15.89 20.61 1.70
N ASP A 90 -16.67 21.20 0.80
CA ASP A 90 -17.24 22.55 1.00
C ASP A 90 -18.28 22.54 2.14
N ASP A 91 -18.42 23.68 2.82
CA ASP A 91 -19.26 23.82 4.03
C ASP A 91 -20.77 23.58 3.78
N ASP A 92 -21.22 23.72 2.53
CA ASP A 92 -22.60 23.53 2.10
C ASP A 92 -22.95 22.07 1.76
N VAL A 93 -21.95 21.16 1.76
CA VAL A 93 -22.16 19.74 1.50
C VAL A 93 -22.79 19.07 2.73
N SER A 94 -24.09 18.74 2.64
CA SER A 94 -24.80 17.99 3.68
C SER A 94 -24.31 16.54 3.79
N ASP A 95 -23.49 16.24 4.78
CA ASP A 95 -23.05 14.88 5.12
C ASP A 95 -23.86 14.28 6.29
N GLN A 96 -24.67 13.26 5.99
CA GLN A 96 -25.54 12.60 6.96
C GLN A 96 -24.84 11.51 7.80
N ARG A 97 -23.52 11.30 7.62
CA ARG A 97 -22.78 10.30 8.38
C ARG A 97 -22.68 10.71 9.85
N LYS A 98 -23.06 9.81 10.75
CA LYS A 98 -22.92 10.01 12.22
C LYS A 98 -21.47 10.32 12.63
N ARG A 99 -20.49 9.71 11.96
CA ARG A 99 -19.07 10.00 12.13
C ARG A 99 -18.54 10.65 10.86
N LEU A 100 -18.42 11.97 10.89
CA LEU A 100 -17.89 12.75 9.78
C LEU A 100 -16.40 12.45 9.57
N PRO A 101 -15.93 12.28 8.32
CA PRO A 101 -14.52 12.23 8.03
C PRO A 101 -13.91 13.63 8.06
N SER A 102 -12.62 13.69 8.39
CA SER A 102 -11.86 14.93 8.37
C SER A 102 -10.42 14.67 7.96
N LEU A 103 -9.76 15.71 7.47
CA LEU A 103 -8.32 15.68 7.27
C LEU A 103 -7.62 15.69 8.62
N LYS A 104 -6.58 14.86 8.75
CA LYS A 104 -5.81 14.76 10.01
C LYS A 104 -5.09 16.06 10.35
N ASN A 105 -4.67 16.82 9.34
CA ASN A 105 -3.95 18.09 9.44
C ASN A 105 -3.95 18.78 8.06
N VAL A 106 -3.49 20.04 8.02
CA VAL A 106 -3.45 20.86 6.80
C VAL A 106 -2.59 20.26 5.67
N TYR A 107 -1.53 19.51 6.01
CA TYR A 107 -0.65 18.87 5.02
C TYR A 107 -1.30 17.68 4.32
N ALA A 108 -2.46 17.21 4.81
CA ALA A 108 -3.23 16.18 4.12
C ALA A 108 -3.90 16.72 2.84
N ASN A 109 -4.07 18.05 2.71
CA ASN A 109 -4.49 18.68 1.47
C ASN A 109 -3.40 18.55 0.42
N ARG A 110 -3.68 17.81 -0.66
CA ARG A 110 -2.68 17.54 -1.71
C ARG A 110 -3.33 17.09 -3.01
N VAL A 111 -2.58 17.23 -4.09
CA VAL A 111 -2.92 16.67 -5.41
C VAL A 111 -1.99 15.48 -5.66
N LEU A 112 -2.58 14.31 -5.91
CA LEU A 112 -1.86 13.09 -6.26
C LEU A 112 -2.03 12.82 -7.75
N ALA A 113 -0.95 12.45 -8.43
CA ALA A 113 -1.05 11.96 -9.80
C ALA A 113 -1.79 10.60 -9.81
N LEU A 114 -2.71 10.43 -10.75
CA LEU A 114 -3.40 9.16 -11.01
C LEU A 114 -2.78 8.46 -12.22
N ASP A 115 -2.65 7.15 -12.13
CA ASP A 115 -2.41 6.31 -13.30
C ASP A 115 -3.57 6.41 -14.30
N LYS A 116 -3.27 6.27 -15.59
CA LYS A 116 -4.26 6.39 -16.67
C LYS A 116 -5.36 5.34 -16.57
N LEU A 117 -5.03 4.08 -16.23
CA LEU A 117 -6.03 3.03 -16.08
C LEU A 117 -6.90 3.27 -14.85
N ASP A 118 -6.30 3.73 -13.75
CA ASP A 118 -7.06 4.07 -12.54
C ASP A 118 -8.02 5.23 -12.77
N PHE A 119 -7.58 6.28 -13.46
CA PHE A 119 -8.47 7.37 -13.88
C PHE A 119 -9.63 6.85 -14.74
N HIS A 120 -9.34 5.96 -15.69
CA HIS A 120 -10.37 5.37 -16.55
C HIS A 120 -11.38 4.54 -15.76
N PHE A 121 -10.92 3.67 -14.84
CA PHE A 121 -11.82 2.88 -14.00
C PHE A 121 -12.66 3.75 -13.06
N LEU A 122 -12.07 4.80 -12.49
CA LEU A 122 -12.80 5.78 -11.67
C LEU A 122 -13.88 6.50 -12.48
N ASN A 123 -13.58 6.92 -13.71
CA ASN A 123 -14.58 7.56 -14.58
C ASN A 123 -15.70 6.60 -15.00
N ILE A 124 -15.38 5.35 -15.35
CA ILE A 124 -16.41 4.33 -15.60
C ILE A 124 -17.29 4.19 -14.36
N TYR A 125 -16.69 4.09 -13.18
CA TYR A 125 -17.45 4.00 -11.94
C TYR A 125 -18.36 5.22 -11.78
N ILE A 126 -17.81 6.44 -11.79
CA ILE A 126 -18.55 7.70 -11.59
C ILE A 126 -19.72 7.84 -12.57
N HIS A 127 -19.50 7.57 -13.85
CA HIS A 127 -20.46 7.90 -14.90
C HIS A 127 -21.41 6.77 -15.29
N LYS A 128 -21.06 5.51 -14.99
CA LYS A 128 -21.81 4.34 -15.48
C LYS A 128 -22.31 3.42 -14.38
N ILE A 129 -21.73 3.45 -13.19
CA ILE A 129 -21.96 2.41 -12.16
C ILE A 129 -22.37 3.01 -10.81
N ARG A 130 -21.80 4.15 -10.43
CA ARG A 130 -22.15 4.87 -9.22
C ARG A 130 -23.65 5.22 -9.27
N PRO A 131 -24.45 4.82 -8.27
CA PRO A 131 -25.85 5.18 -8.21
C PRO A 131 -26.06 6.69 -8.18
N GLN A 132 -27.22 7.13 -8.67
CA GLN A 132 -27.68 8.51 -8.47
C GLN A 132 -27.98 8.71 -6.97
N ALA A 133 -27.42 9.77 -6.40
CA ALA A 133 -27.52 10.11 -4.99
C ALA A 133 -27.68 11.63 -4.85
N SER A 134 -28.24 12.10 -3.73
CA SER A 134 -28.42 13.53 -3.47
C SER A 134 -27.13 14.27 -3.09
N HIS A 135 -25.98 13.60 -3.18
CA HIS A 135 -24.67 14.14 -2.81
C HIS A 135 -23.61 13.74 -3.84
N SER A 136 -22.48 14.45 -3.79
CA SER A 136 -21.33 14.33 -4.69
C SER A 136 -20.24 13.36 -4.20
N PHE A 137 -20.28 12.88 -2.95
CA PHE A 137 -19.27 11.92 -2.44
C PHE A 137 -19.06 10.73 -3.38
N LEU A 138 -17.80 10.41 -3.67
CA LEU A 138 -17.40 9.44 -4.68
C LEU A 138 -17.99 8.06 -4.40
N PHE A 139 -17.82 7.55 -3.18
CA PHE A 139 -18.28 6.21 -2.81
C PHE A 139 -19.57 6.24 -2.00
N THR A 140 -20.54 5.45 -2.43
CA THR A 140 -21.88 5.37 -1.82
C THR A 140 -22.13 4.00 -1.17
N SER A 141 -23.00 4.01 -0.17
CA SER A 141 -23.56 2.83 0.47
C SER A 141 -24.56 2.11 -0.46
N THR A 142 -24.73 0.81 -0.27
CA THR A 142 -25.77 0.02 -0.93
C THR A 142 -27.14 0.14 -0.25
N GLN A 143 -27.22 0.89 0.86
CA GLN A 143 -28.48 1.20 1.54
C GLN A 143 -29.40 2.07 0.66
N ARG A 144 -30.70 2.07 0.99
CA ARG A 144 -31.70 2.92 0.33
C ARG A 144 -31.25 4.39 0.34
N LEU A 145 -31.50 5.09 -0.76
CA LEU A 145 -31.08 6.48 -1.00
C LEU A 145 -29.56 6.67 -1.17
N HIS A 146 -28.77 5.59 -1.17
CA HIS A 146 -27.33 5.61 -1.45
C HIS A 146 -26.52 6.65 -0.66
N PRO A 147 -26.64 6.70 0.69
CA PRO A 147 -25.91 7.67 1.49
C PRO A 147 -24.39 7.51 1.34
N PRO A 148 -23.58 8.52 1.75
CA PRO A 148 -22.13 8.43 1.65
C PRO A 148 -21.58 7.22 2.40
N LEU A 149 -20.54 6.58 1.84
CA LEU A 149 -19.92 5.42 2.48
C LEU A 149 -19.38 5.78 3.87
N SER A 150 -19.59 4.89 4.86
CA SER A 150 -19.15 5.10 6.25
C SER A 150 -17.80 4.47 6.53
N TYR A 151 -17.16 4.87 7.64
CA TYR A 151 -15.97 4.18 8.14
C TYR A 151 -16.23 2.68 8.34
N HIS A 152 -17.33 2.33 9.03
CA HIS A 152 -17.67 0.94 9.30
C HIS A 152 -17.73 0.12 8.01
N ALA A 153 -18.39 0.64 6.97
CA ALA A 153 -18.46 -0.05 5.69
C ALA A 153 -17.09 -0.28 5.03
N VAL A 154 -16.14 0.67 5.16
CA VAL A 154 -14.76 0.47 4.67
C VAL A 154 -14.04 -0.62 5.45
N TYR A 155 -14.15 -0.65 6.79
CA TYR A 155 -13.54 -1.72 7.58
C TYR A 155 -14.20 -3.07 7.32
N ASP A 156 -15.52 -3.14 7.14
CA ASP A 156 -16.23 -4.39 6.81
C ASP A 156 -15.80 -4.96 5.45
N ILE A 157 -15.51 -4.11 4.46
CA ILE A 157 -14.90 -4.54 3.19
C ILE A 157 -13.59 -5.28 3.47
N PHE A 158 -12.73 -4.69 4.32
CA PHE A 158 -11.44 -5.28 4.66
C PHE A 158 -11.55 -6.55 5.51
N THR A 159 -12.48 -6.61 6.46
CA THR A 159 -12.76 -7.84 7.23
C THR A 159 -13.10 -9.00 6.29
N ARG A 160 -14.01 -8.79 5.33
CA ARG A 160 -14.36 -9.86 4.36
C ARG A 160 -13.19 -10.27 3.47
N ILE A 161 -12.31 -9.34 3.10
CA ILE A 161 -11.10 -9.67 2.33
C ILE A 161 -10.11 -10.47 3.19
N ASP A 162 -9.96 -10.09 4.46
CA ASP A 162 -9.09 -10.77 5.42
C ASP A 162 -9.57 -12.19 5.74
N ASP A 163 -10.89 -12.40 5.80
CA ASP A 163 -11.49 -13.73 5.96
C ASP A 163 -11.10 -14.66 4.81
N ILE A 164 -11.22 -14.18 3.55
CA ILE A 164 -10.79 -14.94 2.37
C ILE A 164 -9.28 -15.19 2.42
N MET A 165 -8.48 -14.19 2.78
CA MET A 165 -7.02 -14.35 2.86
C MET A 165 -6.63 -15.41 3.89
N SER A 166 -7.30 -15.44 5.05
CA SER A 166 -7.02 -16.38 6.13
C SER A 166 -7.36 -17.83 5.74
N VAL A 167 -8.36 -18.01 4.88
CA VAL A 167 -8.73 -19.34 4.35
C VAL A 167 -7.80 -19.77 3.21
N GLN A 168 -7.48 -18.87 2.27
CA GLN A 168 -6.72 -19.21 1.06
C GLN A 168 -5.21 -19.24 1.28
N TYR A 169 -4.71 -18.45 2.22
CA TYR A 169 -3.28 -18.28 2.51
C TYR A 169 -3.04 -18.29 4.02
N PRO A 170 -3.37 -19.39 4.72
CA PRO A 170 -3.25 -19.48 6.18
C PRO A 170 -1.82 -19.21 6.65
N GLU A 171 -0.80 -19.53 5.85
CA GLU A 171 0.61 -19.24 6.14
C GLU A 171 0.90 -17.76 6.39
N TYR A 172 0.17 -16.84 5.73
CA TYR A 172 0.34 -15.39 5.95
C TYR A 172 -0.09 -14.93 7.35
N LYS A 173 -0.76 -15.80 8.11
CA LYS A 173 -1.30 -15.54 9.45
C LYS A 173 -0.55 -16.28 10.55
N LYS A 174 0.36 -17.19 10.23
CA LYS A 174 1.03 -18.02 11.24
C LYS A 174 2.20 -17.28 11.88
N ASP A 175 2.16 -17.18 13.21
CA ASP A 175 3.17 -16.46 13.99
C ASP A 175 4.59 -17.03 13.90
N GLU A 176 4.75 -18.23 13.32
CA GLU A 176 6.03 -18.85 13.00
C GLU A 176 6.82 -18.11 11.92
N TYR A 177 6.14 -17.39 11.01
CA TYR A 177 6.79 -16.60 9.97
C TYR A 177 7.00 -15.15 10.43
N TYR A 178 8.21 -14.64 10.22
CA TYR A 178 8.61 -13.30 10.68
C TYR A 178 7.83 -12.16 9.98
N ASP A 179 7.32 -12.43 8.79
CA ASP A 179 6.56 -11.53 7.93
C ASP A 179 5.05 -11.76 7.97
N ALA A 180 4.57 -12.67 8.84
CA ALA A 180 3.14 -12.90 9.05
C ALA A 180 2.41 -11.64 9.56
N ILE A 181 1.15 -11.50 9.14
CA ILE A 181 0.31 -10.32 9.39
C ILE A 181 -0.97 -10.74 10.09
N GLU A 182 -1.21 -10.14 11.27
CA GLU A 182 -2.40 -10.40 12.08
C GLU A 182 -3.72 -10.20 11.31
N SER A 183 -3.92 -9.04 10.70
CA SER A 183 -5.12 -8.71 9.92
C SER A 183 -4.81 -7.80 8.75
N ILE A 184 -5.49 -7.98 7.62
CA ILE A 184 -5.48 -7.05 6.49
C ILE A 184 -6.50 -5.96 6.78
N SER A 185 -6.02 -4.72 6.91
CA SER A 185 -6.85 -3.56 7.20
C SER A 185 -6.47 -2.35 6.34
N PRO A 186 -7.30 -1.30 6.27
CA PRO A 186 -6.95 -0.06 5.56
C PRO A 186 -5.65 0.58 6.07
N HIS A 187 -5.30 0.34 7.34
CA HIS A 187 -4.03 0.82 7.88
C HIS A 187 -2.84 0.06 7.31
N ILE A 188 -2.96 -1.26 7.14
CA ILE A 188 -1.91 -2.09 6.55
C ILE A 188 -1.64 -1.71 5.11
N THR A 189 -2.67 -1.41 4.31
CA THR A 189 -2.47 -0.96 2.93
C THR A 189 -1.72 0.37 2.88
N ARG A 190 -2.02 1.32 3.78
CA ARG A 190 -1.25 2.56 3.89
C ARG A 190 0.21 2.33 4.31
N HIS A 191 0.46 1.44 5.27
CA HIS A 191 1.84 1.09 5.66
C HIS A 191 2.60 0.39 4.53
N THR A 192 1.91 -0.44 3.76
CA THR A 192 2.45 -1.12 2.58
C THR A 192 2.81 -0.11 1.50
N TRP A 193 1.87 0.77 1.15
CA TRP A 193 2.11 1.90 0.24
C TRP A 193 3.36 2.68 0.64
N ALA A 194 3.41 3.17 1.87
CA ALA A 194 4.51 4.02 2.32
C ALA A 194 5.88 3.33 2.24
N TYR A 195 5.91 2.04 2.59
CA TYR A 195 7.12 1.25 2.51
C TYR A 195 7.61 1.05 1.07
N LEU A 196 6.70 0.62 0.18
CA LEU A 196 7.01 0.39 -1.24
C LEU A 196 7.39 1.70 -1.95
N THR A 197 6.68 2.79 -1.67
CA THR A 197 6.95 4.11 -2.24
C THR A 197 8.31 4.64 -1.79
N LEU A 198 8.68 4.51 -0.51
CA LEU A 198 10.03 4.92 -0.06
C LEU A 198 11.12 4.17 -0.80
N GLN A 199 10.99 2.84 -0.87
CA GLN A 199 11.96 1.99 -1.54
C GLN A 199 12.10 2.39 -3.01
N ARG A 200 10.98 2.67 -3.68
CA ARG A 200 10.99 3.11 -5.08
C ARG A 200 11.67 4.46 -5.26
N ILE A 201 11.30 5.48 -4.48
CA ILE A 201 11.90 6.82 -4.54
C ILE A 201 13.42 6.73 -4.33
N TYR A 202 13.85 6.04 -3.28
CA TYR A 202 15.28 5.89 -2.98
C TYR A 202 16.05 5.21 -4.11
N ARG A 203 15.52 4.09 -4.65
CA ARG A 203 16.16 3.35 -5.74
C ARG A 203 16.24 4.17 -7.02
N ASP A 204 15.17 4.86 -7.39
CA ASP A 204 15.12 5.69 -8.60
C ASP A 204 16.11 6.86 -8.50
N LYS A 205 16.21 7.51 -7.34
CA LYS A 205 17.21 8.56 -7.10
C LYS A 205 18.64 8.01 -7.11
N LEU A 206 18.89 6.89 -6.45
CA LEU A 206 20.22 6.24 -6.46
C LEU A 206 20.65 5.88 -7.89
N GLN A 207 19.73 5.36 -8.71
CA GLN A 207 20.00 5.02 -10.10
C GLN A 207 20.34 6.28 -10.92
N LYS A 208 19.61 7.38 -10.73
CA LYS A 208 19.92 8.66 -11.39
C LYS A 208 21.29 9.19 -10.99
N ILE A 209 21.65 9.14 -9.71
CA ILE A 209 22.98 9.55 -9.24
C ILE A 209 24.06 8.70 -9.91
N LYS A 210 23.92 7.37 -9.91
CA LYS A 210 24.88 6.46 -10.57
C LYS A 210 25.01 6.73 -12.07
N ALA A 211 23.90 6.93 -12.77
CA ALA A 211 23.90 7.24 -14.20
C ALA A 211 24.63 8.58 -14.48
N ASN A 212 24.38 9.59 -13.65
CA ASN A 212 25.05 10.89 -13.76
C ASN A 212 26.54 10.78 -13.43
N SER A 213 26.94 10.01 -12.41
CA SER A 213 28.35 9.78 -12.07
C SER A 213 29.10 9.13 -13.23
N HIS A 214 28.48 8.12 -13.85
CA HIS A 214 29.04 7.44 -15.02
C HIS A 214 29.19 8.39 -16.22
N LEU A 215 28.19 9.23 -16.50
CA LEU A 215 28.24 10.21 -17.59
C LEU A 215 29.28 11.30 -17.36
N ALA A 216 29.46 11.73 -16.10
CA ALA A 216 30.38 12.81 -15.73
C ALA A 216 31.82 12.33 -15.45
N ALA A 217 32.05 11.02 -15.36
CA ALA A 217 33.29 10.41 -14.86
C ALA A 217 33.73 10.96 -13.48
N ILE A 218 32.75 11.32 -12.63
CA ILE A 218 32.95 11.88 -11.29
C ILE A 218 31.97 11.21 -10.34
N ASP A 219 32.42 10.83 -9.14
CA ASP A 219 31.54 10.27 -8.12
C ASP A 219 30.71 11.35 -7.42
N PHE A 220 29.40 11.34 -7.66
CA PHE A 220 28.45 12.13 -6.88
C PHE A 220 28.15 11.48 -5.53
N SER A 221 28.05 12.33 -4.50
CA SER A 221 27.70 11.91 -3.15
C SER A 221 26.27 11.36 -3.07
N ILE A 222 26.09 10.31 -2.27
CA ILE A 222 24.77 9.78 -1.88
C ILE A 222 24.35 10.22 -0.48
N VAL A 223 25.14 11.08 0.17
CA VAL A 223 24.80 11.65 1.49
C VAL A 223 23.51 12.46 1.37
N GLY A 224 22.58 12.27 2.30
CA GLY A 224 21.27 12.94 2.30
C GLY A 224 20.21 12.29 1.40
N LEU A 225 20.56 11.29 0.58
CA LEU A 225 19.63 10.62 -0.34
C LEU A 225 18.39 10.04 0.37
N MET A 226 18.59 9.45 1.55
CA MET A 226 17.49 8.92 2.35
C MET A 226 16.59 10.03 2.90
N ASP A 227 17.15 11.17 3.27
CA ASP A 227 16.37 12.30 3.79
C ASP A 227 15.50 12.91 2.68
N GLU A 228 16.04 13.07 1.47
CA GLU A 228 15.24 13.46 0.31
C GLU A 228 14.11 12.46 0.01
N ALA A 229 14.41 11.16 0.08
CA ALA A 229 13.39 10.13 -0.15
C ALA A 229 12.28 10.17 0.91
N LYS A 230 12.63 10.44 2.17
CA LYS A 230 11.66 10.65 3.26
C LYS A 230 10.83 11.91 3.04
N ASP A 231 11.42 12.99 2.53
CA ASP A 231 10.72 14.25 2.26
C ASP A 231 9.71 14.12 1.11
N GLU A 232 10.07 13.46 0.01
CA GLU A 232 9.13 13.17 -1.07
C GLU A 232 7.98 12.25 -0.59
N LEU A 233 8.31 11.21 0.17
CA LEU A 233 7.29 10.36 0.80
C LEU A 233 6.39 11.16 1.76
N ARG A 234 6.96 12.13 2.50
CA ARG A 234 6.23 13.01 3.44
C ARG A 234 5.15 13.80 2.70
N LEU A 235 5.51 14.40 1.58
CA LEU A 235 4.61 15.16 0.71
C LEU A 235 3.48 14.28 0.15
N LEU A 236 3.83 13.14 -0.44
CA LEU A 236 2.85 12.21 -1.01
C LEU A 236 1.88 11.67 0.06
N GLY A 237 2.38 11.42 1.27
CA GLY A 237 1.60 10.86 2.37
C GLY A 237 0.75 11.88 3.13
N GLY A 238 0.89 13.18 2.84
CA GLY A 238 0.21 14.24 3.58
C GLY A 238 0.51 14.18 5.07
N TRP A 239 1.80 14.11 5.41
CA TRP A 239 2.29 14.13 6.78
C TRP A 239 2.83 15.52 7.12
N SER A 240 2.68 15.93 8.38
CA SER A 240 3.30 17.16 8.87
C SER A 240 4.83 17.06 8.86
N HIS A 241 5.50 18.21 8.85
CA HIS A 241 6.96 18.30 8.93
C HIS A 241 7.53 17.55 10.15
N ASN A 242 6.85 17.62 11.30
CA ASN A 242 7.25 16.93 12.55
C ASN A 242 6.81 15.45 12.62
N SER A 243 6.26 14.88 11.54
CA SER A 243 5.87 13.47 11.54
C SER A 243 7.08 12.56 11.39
N HIS A 244 7.23 11.64 12.35
CA HIS A 244 8.22 10.56 12.35
C HIS A 244 7.83 9.35 11.47
N MET A 245 6.69 9.42 10.78
CA MET A 245 6.19 8.29 10.01
C MET A 245 7.16 7.87 8.88
N PRO A 246 7.72 8.78 8.07
CA PRO A 246 8.73 8.43 7.07
C PRO A 246 9.95 7.70 7.67
N ASP A 247 10.39 8.11 8.86
CA ASP A 247 11.56 7.52 9.52
C ASP A 247 11.35 6.05 9.91
N LEU A 248 10.12 5.66 10.26
CA LEU A 248 9.79 4.25 10.54
C LEU A 248 10.00 3.37 9.31
N TYR A 249 9.59 3.83 8.13
CA TYR A 249 9.76 3.09 6.88
C TYR A 249 11.23 3.11 6.42
N ALA A 250 11.93 4.22 6.61
CA ALA A 250 13.37 4.32 6.33
C ALA A 250 14.18 3.36 7.20
N LYS A 251 13.89 3.32 8.50
CA LYS A 251 14.53 2.37 9.43
C LYS A 251 14.36 0.93 8.98
N ARG A 252 13.15 0.54 8.57
CA ARG A 252 12.91 -0.81 8.04
C ARG A 252 13.73 -1.07 6.78
N PHE A 253 13.69 -0.16 5.81
CA PHE A 253 14.37 -0.33 4.54
C PHE A 253 15.90 -0.41 4.71
N LEU A 254 16.48 0.45 5.55
CA LEU A 254 17.90 0.41 5.88
C LEU A 254 18.28 -0.87 6.63
N SER A 255 17.45 -1.33 7.56
CA SER A 255 17.66 -2.60 8.27
C SER A 255 17.65 -3.79 7.30
N GLN A 256 16.76 -3.81 6.31
CA GLN A 256 16.75 -4.86 5.29
C GLN A 256 18.02 -4.82 4.43
N GLN A 257 18.45 -3.64 3.99
CA GLN A 257 19.69 -3.50 3.23
C GLN A 257 20.93 -3.94 4.04
N ALA A 258 21.02 -3.56 5.31
CA ALA A 258 22.10 -3.96 6.20
C ALA A 258 22.14 -5.48 6.40
N ASN A 259 20.98 -6.12 6.56
CA ASN A 259 20.88 -7.57 6.65
C ASN A 259 21.33 -8.25 5.34
N THR A 260 20.91 -7.75 4.18
CA THR A 260 21.37 -8.26 2.88
C THR A 260 22.89 -8.14 2.73
N ALA A 261 23.47 -7.00 3.10
CA ALA A 261 24.92 -6.78 3.04
C ALA A 261 25.68 -7.75 3.97
N ASN A 262 25.17 -7.99 5.17
CA ASN A 262 25.76 -8.98 6.08
C ASN A 262 25.67 -10.40 5.51
N LEU A 263 24.54 -10.79 4.91
CA LEU A 263 24.41 -12.10 4.27
C LEU A 263 25.37 -12.25 3.09
N GLN A 264 25.54 -11.20 2.27
CA GLN A 264 26.52 -11.20 1.18
C GLN A 264 27.96 -11.38 1.70
N ARG A 265 28.32 -10.67 2.78
CA ARG A 265 29.62 -10.85 3.45
C ARG A 265 29.80 -12.30 3.92
N ILE A 266 28.79 -12.89 4.57
CA ILE A 266 28.85 -14.28 5.05
C ILE A 266 29.04 -15.26 3.89
N VAL A 267 28.37 -15.06 2.75
CA VAL A 267 28.54 -15.91 1.56
C VAL A 267 29.99 -15.86 1.07
N ILE A 268 30.57 -14.68 0.96
CA ILE A 268 31.98 -14.50 0.55
C ILE A 268 32.94 -15.16 1.55
N ASP A 269 32.72 -14.96 2.85
CA ASP A 269 33.54 -15.58 3.90
C ASP A 269 33.46 -17.12 3.84
N ASN A 270 32.26 -17.67 3.61
CA ASN A 270 32.06 -19.12 3.48
C ASN A 270 32.76 -19.70 2.25
N GLU A 271 32.78 -18.97 1.13
CA GLU A 271 33.55 -19.38 -0.05
C GLU A 271 35.06 -19.42 0.24
N ALA A 272 35.58 -18.43 0.96
CA ALA A 272 36.99 -18.38 1.37
C ALA A 272 37.36 -19.48 2.38
N LEU A 273 36.43 -19.85 3.25
CA LEU A 273 36.61 -20.87 4.30
C LEU A 273 36.16 -22.27 3.88
N LYS A 274 35.83 -22.48 2.59
CA LYS A 274 35.25 -23.73 2.10
C LYS A 274 36.10 -24.98 2.41
N SER A 275 37.43 -24.87 2.36
CA SER A 275 38.34 -25.98 2.72
C SER A 275 38.40 -26.23 4.22
N THR A 276 38.16 -25.21 5.05
CA THR A 276 38.10 -25.33 6.51
C THR A 276 36.80 -25.97 6.96
N PHE A 277 35.70 -25.69 6.25
CA PHE A 277 34.37 -26.24 6.54
C PHE A 277 34.04 -27.52 5.79
N SER A 278 34.94 -28.06 4.96
CA SER A 278 34.63 -29.21 4.10
C SER A 278 34.07 -30.39 4.90
N HIS A 279 34.67 -30.71 6.05
CA HIS A 279 34.18 -31.78 6.94
C HIS A 279 32.78 -31.53 7.50
N VAL A 280 32.41 -30.28 7.78
CA VAL A 280 31.08 -29.89 8.29
C VAL A 280 30.05 -29.90 7.17
N CYS A 281 30.42 -29.45 5.96
CA CYS A 281 29.55 -29.43 4.79
C CYS A 281 29.25 -30.84 4.24
N ASP A 282 30.24 -31.74 4.31
CA ASP A 282 30.11 -33.15 3.89
C ASP A 282 29.15 -33.92 4.82
N GLU A 283 29.24 -33.70 6.14
CA GLU A 283 28.30 -34.27 7.13
C GLU A 283 26.87 -33.73 6.96
N TRP A 284 26.72 -32.44 6.65
CA TRP A 284 25.41 -31.83 6.43
C TRP A 284 24.73 -32.31 5.13
N SER A 285 25.51 -32.47 4.05
CA SER A 285 25.00 -32.98 2.77
C SER A 285 24.57 -34.45 2.87
N ALA A 286 25.27 -35.25 3.68
CA ALA A 286 24.87 -36.62 4.02
C ALA A 286 23.60 -36.67 4.89
N TYR A 287 23.34 -35.65 5.71
CA TYR A 287 22.11 -35.53 6.50
C TYR A 287 20.90 -35.17 5.64
N GLU A 288 21.02 -34.19 4.73
CA GLU A 288 19.94 -33.80 3.81
C GLU A 288 19.60 -34.88 2.77
N SER A 289 20.57 -35.73 2.39
CA SER A 289 20.33 -36.84 1.45
C SER A 289 19.64 -38.06 2.08
N ASN A 290 19.53 -38.09 3.42
CA ASN A 290 18.94 -39.17 4.21
C ASN A 290 17.58 -38.79 4.83
N GLN A 291 17.03 -37.63 4.49
CA GLN A 291 15.62 -37.25 4.73
C GLN A 291 14.83 -37.29 3.43
#